data_AF-A0A357MNI6-F1
#
_entry.id   AF-A0A357MNI6-F1
#
_cell.length_a   1.000
_cell.length_b   1.000
_cell.length_c   1.000
_cell.angle_alpha   90.00
_cell.angle_beta   90.00
_cell.angle_gamma   90.00
#
_symmetry.space_group_name_H-M   'P 1'
#
loop_
_entity.id
_entity.type
_entity.pdbx_description
1 polymer ?
#
loop_
_entity_poly.entity_id
_entity_poly.type
_entity_poly.pdbx_seq_one_letter_code
_entity_poly.pdbx_strand_id
1 'polypeptide(L)'
;KNIYNVDPGDVFWAASDVGWVVGHSYICYAPLIHGNTTIVFEGKPVGTPDAGTFWRVISEHKVKSFFTAPTAFRAVKREDPNGEFLKKYDLSELNAIYLAGERADPDTIEWTQKMTGKPVYDHWWQTETGYTIAGNPVGIEPMPVKIGSPTVAMPGYDVQILDEAGHELPPGELGAIAIKLPLPPGTLPTLWNAEDRFKKSYLEHFPGYYETGDAGMKDEDGYLWIMARTDDVINVAGHRLSTGGMEEVLASHPDVAECAVIGVSDSLKGQLPVGFLCLTKGVDRPHDEITAECVKLVRDKIGPVAAFKLAVVVGRLPKTRSGKILRATMVKLADGEEFKLPATIDDPAILDEIRDALNGIGYARG
;
A
#
# COMPACT_ATOMS: atom_id res chain seq x y z
N LYS A 1 -5.45 21.61 -11.09
CA LYS A 1 -6.81 21.40 -11.66
C LYS A 1 -7.13 19.95 -12.06
N ASN A 2 -6.47 19.35 -13.06
CA ASN A 2 -6.98 18.11 -13.74
C ASN A 2 -7.28 16.89 -12.84
N ILE A 3 -6.48 16.63 -11.80
CA ILE A 3 -6.70 15.49 -10.88
C ILE A 3 -7.48 15.95 -9.65
N TYR A 4 -6.93 16.94 -8.95
CA TYR A 4 -7.44 17.40 -7.65
C TYR A 4 -8.63 18.37 -7.72
N ASN A 5 -9.10 18.70 -8.93
CA ASN A 5 -10.22 19.59 -9.22
C ASN A 5 -10.27 20.93 -8.43
N VAL A 6 -9.12 21.54 -8.21
CA VAL A 6 -8.98 22.89 -7.63
C VAL A 6 -8.54 23.91 -8.69
N ASP A 7 -9.10 25.11 -8.59
CA ASP A 7 -8.78 26.33 -9.34
C ASP A 7 -7.82 27.23 -8.54
N PRO A 8 -7.07 28.15 -9.18
CA PRO A 8 -6.27 29.14 -8.45
C PRO A 8 -7.12 29.90 -7.43
N GLY A 9 -6.57 30.13 -6.23
CA GLY A 9 -7.27 30.73 -5.09
C GLY A 9 -8.01 29.73 -4.19
N ASP A 10 -8.35 28.54 -4.69
CA ASP A 10 -8.93 27.49 -3.83
C ASP A 10 -7.92 27.01 -2.78
N VAL A 11 -8.43 26.49 -1.67
CA VAL A 11 -7.62 25.90 -0.60
C VAL A 11 -7.45 24.39 -0.84
N PHE A 12 -6.20 23.95 -0.93
CA PHE A 12 -5.81 22.55 -1.06
C PHE A 12 -5.06 22.12 0.21
N TRP A 13 -5.32 20.92 0.70
CA TRP A 13 -4.60 20.38 1.85
C TRP A 13 -4.16 18.95 1.62
N ALA A 14 -2.83 18.72 1.59
CA ALA A 14 -2.24 17.42 1.77
C ALA A 14 -1.78 17.23 3.23
N ALA A 15 -2.42 16.34 3.98
CA ALA A 15 -1.97 15.92 5.32
C ALA A 15 -0.86 14.88 5.19
N SER A 16 0.35 15.37 4.92
CA SER A 16 1.60 14.62 4.84
C SER A 16 2.71 15.40 5.54
N ASP A 17 3.94 14.87 5.50
CA ASP A 17 5.16 15.56 5.92
C ASP A 17 6.01 15.99 4.71
N VAL A 18 6.77 17.08 4.85
CA VAL A 18 7.70 17.60 3.82
C VAL A 18 8.88 16.67 3.55
N GLY A 19 9.18 15.73 4.44
CA GLY A 19 10.19 14.69 4.24
C GLY A 19 9.80 13.64 3.18
N TRP A 20 8.53 13.61 2.74
CA TRP A 20 8.03 12.72 1.70
C TRP A 20 7.77 13.45 0.39
N VAL A 21 7.76 12.72 -0.73
CA VAL A 21 7.43 13.27 -2.06
C VAL A 21 6.03 13.90 -2.09
N VAL A 22 5.08 13.38 -1.31
CA VAL A 22 3.75 13.99 -1.14
C VAL A 22 3.85 15.41 -0.62
N GLY A 23 4.71 15.66 0.38
CA GLY A 23 4.94 17.01 0.89
C GLY A 23 5.64 17.91 -0.12
N HIS A 24 6.63 17.39 -0.85
CA HIS A 24 7.28 18.14 -1.92
C HIS A 24 6.27 18.56 -2.99
N SER A 25 5.58 17.59 -3.59
CA SER A 25 4.69 17.84 -4.72
C SER A 25 3.40 18.54 -4.33
N TYR A 26 2.78 18.18 -3.21
CA TYR A 26 1.39 18.56 -2.91
C TYR A 26 1.19 19.35 -1.62
N ILE A 27 2.24 19.58 -0.81
CA ILE A 27 2.21 20.65 0.20
C ILE A 27 2.92 21.88 -0.37
N CYS A 28 4.11 21.71 -0.95
CA CYS A 28 4.93 22.82 -1.42
C CYS A 28 4.65 23.17 -2.89
N TYR A 29 5.13 22.38 -3.85
CA TYR A 29 5.30 22.85 -5.22
C TYR A 29 3.99 23.02 -5.99
N ALA A 30 3.21 21.97 -6.21
CA ALA A 30 2.05 22.02 -7.10
C ALA A 30 0.99 23.05 -6.67
N PRO A 31 0.58 23.14 -5.39
CA PRO A 31 -0.37 24.16 -4.97
C PRO A 31 0.16 25.58 -5.16
N LEU A 32 1.42 25.85 -4.77
CA LEU A 32 2.01 27.18 -4.90
C LEU A 32 2.22 27.57 -6.37
N ILE A 33 2.69 26.65 -7.21
CA ILE A 33 2.83 26.85 -8.66
C ILE A 33 1.47 27.18 -9.30
N HIS A 34 0.41 26.47 -8.90
CA HIS A 34 -0.92 26.65 -9.45
C HIS A 34 -1.67 27.86 -8.85
N GLY A 35 -1.11 28.54 -7.84
CA GLY A 35 -1.73 29.69 -7.19
C GLY A 35 -2.83 29.34 -6.18
N ASN A 36 -2.75 28.16 -5.57
CA ASN A 36 -3.63 27.73 -4.48
C ASN A 36 -3.10 28.17 -3.11
N THR A 37 -4.00 28.25 -2.13
CA THR A 37 -3.59 28.25 -0.72
C THR A 37 -3.30 26.80 -0.31
N THR A 38 -2.16 26.55 0.30
CA THR A 38 -1.75 25.23 0.82
C THR A 38 -1.65 25.25 2.33
N ILE A 39 -2.06 24.16 2.98
CA ILE A 39 -1.99 24.02 4.44
C ILE A 39 -0.77 23.20 4.83
N VAL A 40 0.09 23.78 5.66
CA VAL A 40 1.12 23.07 6.42
C VAL A 40 0.54 22.73 7.78
N PHE A 41 0.29 21.44 8.03
CA PHE A 41 -0.33 20.97 9.26
C PHE A 41 0.71 20.31 10.17
N GLU A 42 0.97 20.94 11.32
CA GLU A 42 1.80 20.37 12.38
C GLU A 42 0.91 19.70 13.44
N GLY A 43 0.65 18.41 13.27
CA GLY A 43 -0.21 17.67 14.17
C GLY A 43 -0.43 16.23 13.73
N LYS A 44 -1.47 15.60 14.27
CA LYS A 44 -1.86 14.21 13.97
C LYS A 44 -3.36 14.14 13.65
N PRO A 45 -3.80 13.08 12.93
CA PRO A 45 -5.23 12.82 12.69
C PRO A 45 -6.03 12.68 13.99
N VAL A 46 -5.39 12.20 15.05
CA VAL A 46 -5.98 12.01 16.38
C VAL A 46 -4.99 12.44 17.47
N GLY A 47 -5.48 12.78 18.66
CA GLY A 47 -4.64 13.12 19.81
C GLY A 47 -4.02 14.53 19.76
N THR A 48 -4.37 15.36 18.78
CA THR A 48 -3.99 16.79 18.72
C THR A 48 -5.17 17.70 18.38
N PRO A 49 -6.19 17.83 19.26
CA PRO A 49 -6.35 17.09 20.51
C PRO A 49 -7.15 15.78 20.36
N ASP A 50 -7.98 15.63 19.33
CA ASP A 50 -8.94 14.53 19.18
C ASP A 50 -9.14 14.15 17.70
N ALA A 51 -9.98 13.13 17.45
CA ALA A 51 -10.35 12.67 16.09
C ALA A 51 -11.16 13.67 15.25
N GLY A 52 -11.50 14.84 15.81
CA GLY A 52 -12.14 15.94 15.09
C GLY A 52 -11.18 16.86 14.34
N THR A 53 -9.87 16.70 14.55
CA THR A 53 -8.87 17.66 14.06
C THR A 53 -8.89 17.85 12.55
N PHE A 54 -9.03 16.79 11.75
CA PHE A 54 -9.12 16.92 10.29
C PHE A 54 -10.34 17.72 9.87
N TRP A 55 -11.49 17.43 10.46
CA TRP A 55 -12.75 18.10 10.15
C TRP A 55 -12.72 19.57 10.52
N ARG A 56 -12.12 19.90 11.67
CA ARG A 56 -11.89 21.29 12.09
C ARG A 56 -11.04 22.04 11.07
N VAL A 57 -9.89 21.50 10.69
CA VAL A 57 -8.96 22.15 9.75
C VAL A 57 -9.61 22.33 8.37
N ILE A 58 -10.32 21.31 7.87
CA ILE A 58 -11.06 21.42 6.60
C ILE A 58 -12.11 22.54 6.67
N SER A 59 -12.90 22.59 7.74
CA SER A 59 -13.99 23.54 7.90
C SER A 59 -13.49 24.97 8.09
N GLU A 60 -12.55 25.17 9.03
CA GLU A 60 -12.00 26.47 9.41
C GLU A 60 -11.30 27.16 8.23
N HIS A 61 -10.62 26.38 7.39
CA HIS A 61 -9.86 26.90 6.25
C HIS A 61 -10.54 26.68 4.90
N LYS A 62 -11.79 26.19 4.88
CA LYS A 62 -12.57 25.96 3.64
C LYS A 62 -11.80 25.13 2.60
N VAL A 63 -11.21 24.02 3.06
CA VAL A 63 -10.45 23.11 2.18
C VAL A 63 -11.38 22.52 1.13
N LYS A 64 -11.01 22.68 -0.14
CA LYS A 64 -11.81 22.21 -1.30
C LYS A 64 -11.45 20.80 -1.72
N SER A 65 -10.16 20.46 -1.66
CA SER A 65 -9.68 19.09 -1.89
C SER A 65 -8.71 18.70 -0.78
N PHE A 66 -9.01 17.59 -0.13
CA PHE A 66 -8.22 17.04 0.96
C PHE A 66 -7.49 15.79 0.48
N PHE A 67 -6.19 15.69 0.74
CA PHE A 67 -5.35 14.54 0.38
C PHE A 67 -4.66 14.00 1.64
N THR A 68 -4.81 12.71 1.92
CA THR A 68 -4.09 12.04 3.01
C THR A 68 -3.79 10.57 2.68
N ALA A 69 -3.22 9.82 3.62
CA ALA A 69 -3.01 8.38 3.52
C ALA A 69 -4.18 7.60 4.15
N PRO A 70 -4.53 6.40 3.63
CA PRO A 70 -5.52 5.51 4.25
C PRO A 70 -5.33 5.27 5.75
N THR A 71 -4.08 5.12 6.23
CA THR A 71 -3.76 4.95 7.66
C THR A 71 -4.33 6.07 8.54
N ALA A 72 -4.35 7.31 8.04
CA ALA A 72 -4.88 8.44 8.81
C ALA A 72 -6.38 8.27 9.07
N PHE A 73 -7.16 7.85 8.06
CA PHE A 73 -8.58 7.58 8.23
C PHE A 73 -8.85 6.34 9.07
N ARG A 74 -8.02 5.29 8.99
CA ARG A 74 -8.12 4.14 9.90
C ARG A 74 -7.95 4.56 11.37
N ALA A 75 -7.03 5.50 11.65
CA ALA A 75 -6.86 6.04 13.00
C ALA A 75 -8.08 6.86 13.46
N VAL A 76 -8.61 7.75 12.60
CA VAL A 76 -9.82 8.53 12.89
C VAL A 76 -11.02 7.61 13.14
N LYS A 77 -11.28 6.65 12.24
CA LYS A 77 -12.37 5.67 12.36
C LYS A 77 -12.27 4.83 13.63
N ARG A 78 -11.07 4.44 14.04
CA ARG A 78 -10.87 3.65 15.26
C ARG A 78 -11.29 4.43 16.52
N GLU A 79 -11.05 5.74 16.55
CA GLU A 79 -11.39 6.60 17.69
C GLU A 79 -12.83 7.13 17.62
N ASP A 80 -13.33 7.42 16.43
CA ASP A 80 -14.68 7.96 16.18
C ASP A 80 -15.40 7.18 15.06
N PRO A 81 -15.79 5.91 15.29
CA PRO A 81 -16.36 5.05 14.25
C PRO A 81 -17.71 5.55 13.72
N ASN A 82 -18.42 6.37 14.50
CA ASN A 82 -19.74 6.92 14.16
C ASN A 82 -19.67 8.34 13.60
N GLY A 83 -18.46 8.93 13.48
CA GLY A 83 -18.27 10.29 12.97
C GLY A 83 -18.94 11.36 13.83
N GLU A 84 -18.96 11.22 15.15
CA GLU A 84 -19.57 12.19 16.06
C GLU A 84 -18.83 13.53 16.05
N PHE A 85 -17.50 13.54 15.83
CA PHE A 85 -16.75 14.79 15.68
C PHE A 85 -17.06 15.49 14.37
N LEU A 86 -17.28 14.73 13.29
CA LEU A 86 -17.59 15.27 11.97
C LEU A 86 -18.84 16.17 12.01
N LYS A 87 -19.87 15.77 12.78
CA LYS A 87 -21.12 16.52 12.93
C LYS A 87 -20.96 17.94 13.51
N LYS A 88 -19.80 18.26 14.08
CA LYS A 88 -19.50 19.56 14.69
C LYS A 88 -19.01 20.59 13.66
N TYR A 89 -18.74 20.18 12.42
CA TYR A 89 -18.06 21.00 11.42
C TYR A 89 -18.82 21.03 10.10
N ASP A 90 -18.78 22.19 9.44
CA ASP A 90 -19.34 22.34 8.09
C ASP A 90 -18.29 21.97 7.04
N LEU A 91 -18.57 20.94 6.24
CA LEU A 91 -17.74 20.49 5.13
C LEU A 91 -18.37 20.81 3.76
N SER A 92 -19.25 21.81 3.69
CA SER A 92 -19.90 22.24 2.46
C SER A 92 -18.90 22.56 1.34
N GLU A 93 -17.77 23.20 1.68
CA GLU A 93 -16.70 23.59 0.74
C GLU A 93 -15.82 22.42 0.28
N LEU A 94 -15.80 21.29 1.02
CA LEU A 94 -15.00 20.12 0.64
C LEU A 94 -15.67 19.39 -0.53
N ASN A 95 -14.99 19.28 -1.66
CA ASN A 95 -15.50 18.61 -2.85
C ASN A 95 -15.10 17.14 -2.92
N ALA A 96 -13.86 16.83 -2.55
CA ALA A 96 -13.31 15.49 -2.72
C ALA A 96 -12.19 15.18 -1.72
N ILE A 97 -12.03 13.89 -1.44
CA ILE A 97 -10.96 13.33 -0.62
C ILE A 97 -10.11 12.44 -1.50
N TYR A 98 -8.79 12.58 -1.41
CA TYR A 98 -7.81 11.82 -2.17
C TYR A 98 -6.96 10.96 -1.23
N LEU A 99 -6.67 9.75 -1.65
CA LEU A 99 -5.86 8.77 -0.93
C LEU A 99 -4.69 8.30 -1.81
N ALA A 100 -3.49 8.20 -1.23
CA ALA A 100 -2.32 7.57 -1.85
C ALA A 100 -1.30 7.17 -0.79
N GLY A 101 -0.21 6.52 -1.25
CA GLY A 101 0.94 6.12 -0.44
C GLY A 101 0.86 4.68 0.08
N GLU A 102 -0.33 4.08 0.06
CA GLU A 102 -0.59 2.68 0.37
C GLU A 102 -1.94 2.29 -0.24
N ARG A 103 -2.27 1.00 -0.22
CA ARG A 103 -3.57 0.52 -0.70
C ARG A 103 -4.70 1.12 0.13
N ALA A 104 -5.66 1.74 -0.53
CA ALA A 104 -6.89 2.20 0.08
C ALA A 104 -7.88 1.02 0.20
N ASP A 105 -7.94 0.42 1.39
CA ASP A 105 -8.83 -0.71 1.65
C ASP A 105 -10.32 -0.31 1.50
N PRO A 106 -11.19 -1.23 1.04
CA PRO A 106 -12.61 -0.95 0.83
C PRO A 106 -13.31 -0.36 2.05
N ASP A 107 -13.02 -0.89 3.23
CA ASP A 107 -13.65 -0.50 4.49
C ASP A 107 -13.33 0.96 4.89
N THR A 108 -12.12 1.43 4.59
CA THR A 108 -11.71 2.83 4.78
C THR A 108 -12.39 3.75 3.76
N ILE A 109 -12.45 3.36 2.48
CA ILE A 109 -13.11 4.15 1.44
C ILE A 109 -14.60 4.29 1.74
N GLU A 110 -15.29 3.17 1.96
CA GLU A 110 -16.74 3.13 2.21
C GLU A 110 -17.12 3.89 3.48
N TRP A 111 -16.36 3.71 4.56
CA TRP A 111 -16.59 4.46 5.80
C TRP A 111 -16.43 5.96 5.57
N THR A 112 -15.37 6.38 4.88
CA THR A 112 -15.11 7.81 4.63
C THR A 112 -16.19 8.43 3.75
N GLN A 113 -16.62 7.73 2.69
CA GLN A 113 -17.72 8.15 1.82
C GLN A 113 -19.03 8.26 2.61
N LYS A 114 -19.35 7.25 3.44
CA LYS A 114 -20.56 7.22 4.26
C LYS A 114 -20.60 8.35 5.28
N MET A 115 -19.48 8.62 5.97
CA MET A 115 -19.42 9.66 6.99
C MET A 115 -19.51 11.04 6.37
N THR A 116 -18.71 11.31 5.34
CA THR A 116 -18.55 12.67 4.79
C THR A 116 -19.58 13.02 3.71
N GLY A 117 -20.17 12.02 3.05
CA GLY A 117 -21.00 12.22 1.87
C GLY A 117 -20.22 12.74 0.64
N LYS A 118 -18.89 12.70 0.68
CA LYS A 118 -18.01 13.18 -0.38
C LYS A 118 -17.38 12.01 -1.15
N PRO A 119 -17.05 12.19 -2.44
CA PRO A 119 -16.29 11.19 -3.17
C PRO A 119 -14.88 11.04 -2.58
N VAL A 120 -14.42 9.79 -2.59
CA VAL A 120 -13.07 9.39 -2.15
C VAL A 120 -12.38 8.74 -3.33
N TYR A 121 -11.23 9.30 -3.72
CA TYR A 121 -10.46 8.87 -4.89
C TYR A 121 -9.11 8.32 -4.46
N ASP A 122 -8.91 7.02 -4.67
CA ASP A 122 -7.58 6.43 -4.62
C ASP A 122 -6.77 6.85 -5.86
N HIS A 123 -5.47 7.02 -5.69
CA HIS A 123 -4.53 7.26 -6.77
C HIS A 123 -3.13 6.75 -6.40
N TRP A 124 -2.40 6.23 -7.38
CA TRP A 124 -1.12 5.55 -7.20
C TRP A 124 0.02 6.25 -7.94
N TRP A 125 1.15 6.35 -7.25
CA TRP A 125 2.41 6.94 -7.71
C TRP A 125 3.51 6.72 -6.67
N GLN A 126 4.73 7.19 -6.97
CA GLN A 126 5.91 6.97 -6.14
C GLN A 126 6.87 8.16 -6.17
N THR A 127 7.93 8.10 -5.36
CA THR A 127 8.93 9.18 -5.24
C THR A 127 9.58 9.51 -6.58
N GLU A 128 9.87 8.46 -7.33
CA GLU A 128 10.49 8.46 -8.64
C GLU A 128 9.65 9.21 -9.68
N THR A 129 8.33 9.14 -9.60
CA THR A 129 7.45 9.80 -10.57
C THR A 129 7.10 11.23 -10.19
N GLY A 130 7.13 11.56 -8.90
CA GLY A 130 6.84 12.90 -8.39
C GLY A 130 5.36 13.31 -8.44
N TYR A 131 4.54 12.64 -9.25
CA TYR A 131 3.10 12.86 -9.35
C TYR A 131 2.36 11.59 -9.79
N THR A 132 1.02 11.67 -9.75
CA THR A 132 0.06 10.60 -10.02
C THR A 132 0.33 9.84 -11.33
N ILE A 133 0.61 8.54 -11.25
CA ILE A 133 0.70 7.63 -12.40
C ILE A 133 -0.70 7.19 -12.81
N ALA A 134 -1.51 6.77 -11.82
CA ALA A 134 -2.88 6.33 -12.01
C ALA A 134 -3.79 7.04 -11.02
N GLY A 135 -4.92 7.58 -11.48
CA GLY A 135 -5.83 8.36 -10.66
C GLY A 135 -7.15 8.63 -11.36
N ASN A 136 -8.15 9.12 -10.61
CA ASN A 136 -9.38 9.62 -11.21
C ASN A 136 -9.16 11.08 -11.68
N PRO A 137 -9.30 11.41 -12.98
CA PRO A 137 -9.04 12.75 -13.51
C PRO A 137 -10.26 13.68 -13.31
N VAL A 138 -10.68 13.87 -12.06
CA VAL A 138 -11.94 14.54 -11.67
C VAL A 138 -12.10 15.94 -12.25
N GLY A 139 -11.00 16.66 -12.47
CA GLY A 139 -11.00 18.00 -13.07
C GLY A 139 -11.17 18.02 -14.59
N ILE A 140 -11.14 16.85 -15.25
CA ILE A 140 -11.40 16.66 -16.68
C ILE A 140 -12.74 15.93 -16.84
N GLU A 141 -12.79 14.68 -16.39
CA GLU A 141 -13.94 13.79 -16.46
C GLU A 141 -13.90 12.81 -15.28
N PRO A 142 -14.81 12.94 -14.30
CA PRO A 142 -14.91 11.98 -13.21
C PRO A 142 -15.28 10.59 -13.74
N MET A 143 -14.40 9.63 -13.50
CA MET A 143 -14.61 8.24 -13.89
C MET A 143 -15.38 7.48 -12.79
N PRO A 144 -16.16 6.44 -13.13
CA PRO A 144 -16.77 5.55 -12.14
C PRO A 144 -15.72 4.96 -11.18
N VAL A 145 -15.95 5.04 -9.87
CA VAL A 145 -14.98 4.49 -8.90
C VAL A 145 -15.18 2.98 -8.77
N LYS A 146 -14.14 2.21 -9.05
CA LYS A 146 -14.03 0.79 -8.67
C LYS A 146 -13.22 0.70 -7.37
N ILE A 147 -13.87 0.36 -6.27
CA ILE A 147 -13.22 0.31 -4.94
C ILE A 147 -12.04 -0.67 -4.97
N GLY A 148 -10.86 -0.21 -4.52
CA GLY A 148 -9.59 -0.95 -4.58
C GLY A 148 -8.75 -0.66 -5.83
N SER A 149 -9.26 0.13 -6.77
CA SER A 149 -8.52 0.60 -7.94
C SER A 149 -8.19 2.10 -7.83
N PRO A 150 -6.95 2.53 -8.13
CA PRO A 150 -6.62 3.94 -8.37
C PRO A 150 -7.18 4.50 -9.69
N THR A 151 -8.12 3.83 -10.35
CA THR A 151 -8.69 4.23 -11.65
C THR A 151 -7.69 4.00 -12.79
N VAL A 152 -7.46 4.97 -13.68
CA VAL A 152 -6.77 4.78 -14.97
C VAL A 152 -5.44 5.51 -15.01
N ALA A 153 -4.57 5.13 -15.95
CA ALA A 153 -3.30 5.80 -16.19
C ALA A 153 -3.50 7.27 -16.60
N MET A 154 -2.63 8.15 -16.07
CA MET A 154 -2.60 9.57 -16.40
C MET A 154 -1.87 9.84 -17.72
N PRO A 155 -2.17 10.97 -18.39
CA PRO A 155 -1.51 11.33 -19.64
C PRO A 155 0.02 11.30 -19.54
N GLY A 156 0.65 10.62 -20.51
CA GLY A 156 2.10 10.45 -20.57
C GLY A 156 2.62 9.16 -19.91
N TYR A 157 1.80 8.45 -19.14
CA TYR A 157 2.12 7.11 -18.63
C TYR A 157 1.45 6.04 -19.50
N ASP A 158 2.21 5.40 -20.39
CA ASP A 158 1.79 4.15 -21.06
C ASP A 158 2.05 2.97 -20.12
N VAL A 159 1.06 2.69 -19.25
CA VAL A 159 1.16 1.65 -18.22
C VAL A 159 0.77 0.27 -18.79
N GLN A 160 1.68 -0.68 -18.63
CA GLN A 160 1.53 -2.06 -19.09
C GLN A 160 1.77 -3.04 -17.94
N ILE A 161 1.14 -4.21 -18.04
CA ILE A 161 1.33 -5.30 -17.09
C ILE A 161 2.16 -6.35 -17.81
N LEU A 162 3.38 -6.60 -17.34
CA LEU A 162 4.34 -7.47 -18.01
C LEU A 162 4.49 -8.82 -17.31
N ASP A 163 4.67 -9.87 -18.11
CA ASP A 163 5.17 -11.17 -17.64
C ASP A 163 6.67 -11.12 -17.28
N GLU A 164 7.23 -12.24 -16.82
CA GLU A 164 8.67 -12.32 -16.48
C GLU A 164 9.59 -12.16 -17.71
N ALA A 165 9.08 -12.37 -18.92
CA ALA A 165 9.83 -12.19 -20.17
C ALA A 165 9.69 -10.77 -20.75
N GLY A 166 8.89 -9.90 -20.13
CA GLY A 166 8.65 -8.53 -20.58
C GLY A 166 7.56 -8.38 -21.65
N HIS A 167 6.70 -9.37 -21.85
CA HIS A 167 5.54 -9.27 -22.73
C HIS A 167 4.32 -8.73 -21.99
N GLU A 168 3.53 -7.89 -22.66
CA GLU A 168 2.26 -7.40 -22.09
C GLU A 168 1.27 -8.56 -21.93
N LEU A 169 0.73 -8.70 -20.72
CA LEU A 169 -0.26 -9.67 -20.35
C LEU A 169 -1.68 -9.23 -20.74
N PRO A 170 -2.60 -10.17 -21.00
CA PRO A 170 -4.02 -9.88 -21.18
C PRO A 170 -4.65 -9.15 -19.99
N PRO A 171 -5.78 -8.44 -20.20
CA PRO A 171 -6.52 -7.81 -19.12
C PRO A 171 -6.88 -8.78 -17.99
N GLY A 172 -6.76 -8.31 -16.74
CA GLY A 172 -7.07 -9.08 -15.53
C GLY A 172 -5.97 -10.04 -15.06
N GLU A 173 -4.90 -10.25 -15.84
CA GLU A 173 -3.78 -11.07 -15.41
C GLU A 173 -2.79 -10.28 -14.52
N LEU A 174 -2.23 -10.98 -13.54
CA LEU A 174 -1.29 -10.40 -12.58
C LEU A 174 0.14 -10.44 -13.15
N GLY A 175 0.77 -9.27 -13.24
CA GLY A 175 2.16 -9.13 -13.67
C GLY A 175 2.87 -7.95 -13.03
N ALA A 176 4.08 -7.66 -13.50
CA ALA A 176 4.83 -6.49 -13.09
C ALA A 176 4.23 -5.23 -13.74
N ILE A 177 3.99 -4.17 -12.97
CA ILE A 177 3.52 -2.91 -13.53
C ILE A 177 4.75 -2.17 -14.07
N ALA A 178 4.76 -1.92 -15.37
CA ALA A 178 5.84 -1.20 -16.04
C ALA A 178 5.28 -0.04 -16.86
N ILE A 179 6.10 0.99 -17.06
CA ILE A 179 5.72 2.15 -17.88
C ILE A 179 6.63 2.20 -19.08
N LYS A 180 6.06 2.22 -20.29
CA LYS A 180 6.86 2.32 -21.52
C LYS A 180 7.62 3.63 -21.57
N LEU A 181 8.90 3.59 -21.93
CA LEU A 181 9.73 4.78 -22.05
C LEU A 181 9.36 5.58 -23.32
N PRO A 182 9.52 6.92 -23.29
CA PRO A 182 10.00 7.72 -22.17
C PRO A 182 8.95 7.92 -21.06
N LEU A 183 9.40 8.01 -19.81
CA LEU A 183 8.55 8.53 -18.73
C LEU A 183 8.15 10.00 -19.01
N PRO A 184 7.00 10.45 -18.52
CA PRO A 184 6.52 11.80 -18.78
C PRO A 184 7.31 12.89 -18.01
N PRO A 185 7.16 14.17 -18.38
CA PRO A 185 7.89 15.25 -17.74
C PRO A 185 7.68 15.33 -16.23
N GLY A 186 8.76 15.58 -15.48
CA GLY A 186 8.74 15.70 -14.02
C GLY A 186 9.15 14.43 -13.28
N THR A 187 9.24 13.29 -13.95
CA THR A 187 9.79 12.06 -13.37
C THR A 187 11.32 12.12 -13.27
N LEU A 188 11.90 11.24 -12.45
CA LEU A 188 13.34 11.15 -12.27
C LEU A 188 14.11 10.91 -13.59
N PRO A 189 15.21 11.64 -13.85
CA PRO A 189 16.10 11.32 -14.97
C PRO A 189 17.26 10.41 -14.56
N THR A 190 17.57 10.33 -13.26
CA THR A 190 18.69 9.56 -12.69
C THR A 190 18.58 9.47 -11.16
N LEU A 191 19.53 8.78 -10.53
CA LEU A 191 19.79 8.83 -9.09
C LEU A 191 21.07 9.65 -8.82
N TRP A 192 21.05 10.47 -7.76
CA TRP A 192 22.20 11.31 -7.38
C TRP A 192 23.49 10.49 -7.20
N ASN A 193 24.52 10.81 -8.01
CA ASN A 193 25.81 10.11 -8.07
C ASN A 193 25.69 8.58 -8.21
N ALA A 194 24.65 8.08 -8.88
CA ALA A 194 24.38 6.65 -8.96
C ALA A 194 23.63 6.23 -10.25
N GLU A 195 24.11 6.68 -11.42
CA GLU A 195 23.51 6.36 -12.72
C GLU A 195 23.43 4.85 -13.00
N ASP A 196 24.47 4.09 -12.69
CA ASP A 196 24.46 2.63 -12.87
C ASP A 196 23.39 1.95 -12.03
N ARG A 197 23.18 2.44 -10.79
CA ARG A 197 22.11 1.94 -9.93
C ARG A 197 20.74 2.30 -10.47
N PHE A 198 20.58 3.49 -11.04
CA PHE A 198 19.34 3.90 -11.71
C PHE A 198 18.98 2.94 -12.86
N LYS A 199 19.93 2.70 -13.78
CA LYS A 199 19.72 1.76 -14.90
C LYS A 199 19.38 0.37 -14.40
N LYS A 200 20.18 -0.17 -13.47
CA LYS A 200 19.97 -1.51 -12.91
C LYS A 200 18.63 -1.67 -12.20
N SER A 201 18.22 -0.68 -11.42
CA SER A 201 17.03 -0.82 -10.56
C SER A 201 15.71 -0.58 -11.29
N TYR A 202 15.73 0.17 -12.41
CA TYR A 202 14.50 0.62 -13.06
C TYR A 202 14.42 0.32 -14.56
N LEU A 203 15.53 0.12 -15.28
CA LEU A 203 15.54 0.11 -16.75
C LEU A 203 16.08 -1.19 -17.38
N GLU A 204 16.83 -2.00 -16.64
CA GLU A 204 17.52 -3.19 -17.19
C GLU A 204 16.64 -4.44 -17.20
N HIS A 205 15.72 -4.61 -16.24
CA HIS A 205 14.88 -5.81 -16.13
C HIS A 205 13.91 -5.93 -17.31
N PHE A 206 13.25 -4.82 -17.67
CA PHE A 206 12.37 -4.73 -18.83
C PHE A 206 12.90 -3.67 -19.80
N PRO A 207 13.79 -4.02 -20.75
CA PRO A 207 14.36 -3.06 -21.68
C PRO A 207 13.30 -2.28 -22.46
N GLY A 208 13.41 -0.95 -22.46
CA GLY A 208 12.40 -0.06 -23.06
C GLY A 208 11.27 0.36 -22.12
N TYR A 209 11.30 -0.12 -20.88
CA TYR A 209 10.34 0.24 -19.83
C TYR A 209 11.04 0.80 -18.59
N TYR A 210 10.28 1.52 -17.79
CA TYR A 210 10.54 1.81 -16.39
C TYR A 210 9.80 0.78 -15.52
N GLU A 211 10.54 -0.01 -14.76
CA GLU A 211 10.00 -0.93 -13.76
C GLU A 211 9.59 -0.17 -12.50
N THR A 212 8.31 -0.26 -12.14
CA THR A 212 7.75 0.52 -11.02
C THR A 212 8.06 -0.08 -9.65
N GLY A 213 8.48 -1.35 -9.62
CA GLY A 213 8.62 -2.15 -8.41
C GLY A 213 7.28 -2.59 -7.79
N ASP A 214 6.15 -2.36 -8.48
CA ASP A 214 4.83 -2.79 -8.07
C ASP A 214 4.28 -3.85 -9.04
N ALA A 215 3.41 -4.72 -8.52
CA ALA A 215 2.74 -5.76 -9.28
C ALA A 215 1.23 -5.59 -9.16
N GLY A 216 0.54 -5.90 -10.25
CA GLY A 216 -0.90 -5.65 -10.35
C GLY A 216 -1.49 -6.17 -11.64
N MET A 217 -2.73 -5.76 -11.88
CA MET A 217 -3.46 -6.08 -13.10
C MET A 217 -4.10 -4.82 -13.67
N LYS A 218 -4.36 -4.85 -14.98
CA LYS A 218 -5.11 -3.83 -15.72
C LYS A 218 -6.36 -4.52 -16.26
N ASP A 219 -7.55 -4.03 -15.93
CA ASP A 219 -8.79 -4.65 -16.43
C ASP A 219 -9.16 -4.18 -17.84
N GLU A 220 -10.25 -4.72 -18.40
CA GLU A 220 -10.71 -4.42 -19.76
C GLU A 220 -11.09 -2.95 -19.97
N ASP A 221 -11.44 -2.24 -18.90
CA ASP A 221 -11.75 -0.80 -18.91
C ASP A 221 -10.50 0.07 -18.69
N GLY A 222 -9.32 -0.55 -18.58
CA GLY A 222 -8.05 0.11 -18.33
C GLY A 222 -7.82 0.51 -16.87
N TYR A 223 -8.64 0.03 -15.93
CA TYR A 223 -8.45 0.32 -14.51
C TYR A 223 -7.30 -0.51 -13.97
N LEU A 224 -6.42 0.13 -13.20
CA LEU A 224 -5.30 -0.52 -12.56
C LEU A 224 -5.68 -1.02 -11.17
N TRP A 225 -5.02 -2.08 -10.75
CA TRP A 225 -5.23 -2.73 -9.47
C TRP A 225 -3.86 -3.06 -8.88
N ILE A 226 -3.44 -2.30 -7.87
CA ILE A 226 -2.11 -2.43 -7.25
C ILE A 226 -2.19 -3.50 -6.16
N MET A 227 -1.56 -4.65 -6.39
CA MET A 227 -1.76 -5.85 -5.58
C MET A 227 -0.67 -6.07 -4.54
N ALA A 228 0.57 -5.78 -4.91
CA ALA A 228 1.74 -5.97 -4.07
C ALA A 228 2.93 -5.19 -4.64
N ARG A 229 4.00 -5.10 -3.86
CA ARG A 229 5.32 -4.85 -4.43
C ARG A 229 5.80 -6.07 -5.20
N THR A 230 6.62 -5.90 -6.24
CA THR A 230 7.20 -7.05 -6.96
C THR A 230 8.06 -7.95 -6.05
N ASP A 231 8.70 -7.38 -5.02
CA ASP A 231 9.41 -8.15 -3.99
C ASP A 231 8.49 -8.85 -2.98
N ASP A 232 7.22 -8.45 -2.90
CA ASP A 232 6.19 -9.07 -2.06
C ASP A 232 5.26 -10.02 -2.86
N VAL A 233 5.47 -10.20 -4.18
CA VAL A 233 4.80 -11.22 -5.00
C VAL A 233 5.58 -12.52 -4.93
N ILE A 234 4.86 -13.61 -4.72
CA ILE A 234 5.43 -14.96 -4.71
C ILE A 234 4.91 -15.76 -5.90
N ASN A 235 5.73 -16.66 -6.43
CA ASN A 235 5.37 -17.58 -7.51
C ASN A 235 5.19 -18.99 -6.96
N VAL A 236 3.95 -19.47 -6.95
CA VAL A 236 3.57 -20.78 -6.41
C VAL A 236 3.02 -21.65 -7.53
N ALA A 237 3.82 -22.63 -7.95
CA ALA A 237 3.51 -23.54 -9.06
C ALA A 237 3.15 -22.81 -10.36
N GLY A 238 3.82 -21.69 -10.66
CA GLY A 238 3.56 -20.86 -11.84
C GLY A 238 2.48 -19.79 -11.64
N HIS A 239 1.81 -19.76 -10.48
CA HIS A 239 0.83 -18.73 -10.14
C HIS A 239 1.49 -17.59 -9.35
N ARG A 240 1.46 -16.38 -9.89
CA ARG A 240 1.83 -15.17 -9.15
C ARG A 240 0.74 -14.87 -8.12
N LEU A 241 1.13 -14.67 -6.87
CA LEU A 241 0.23 -14.42 -5.77
C LEU A 241 0.75 -13.26 -4.92
N SER A 242 -0.17 -12.36 -4.52
CA SER A 242 0.15 -11.27 -3.59
C SER A 242 0.15 -11.79 -2.16
N THR A 243 1.30 -11.67 -1.46
CA THR A 243 1.37 -11.94 -0.02
C THR A 243 0.54 -10.94 0.77
N GLY A 244 0.50 -9.67 0.37
CA GLY A 244 -0.35 -8.64 0.97
C GLY A 244 -1.85 -8.94 0.86
N GLY A 245 -2.30 -9.55 -0.24
CA GLY A 245 -3.67 -10.04 -0.36
C GLY A 245 -4.00 -11.15 0.64
N MET A 246 -3.05 -12.05 0.92
CA MET A 246 -3.20 -13.07 1.95
C MET A 246 -3.21 -12.44 3.35
N GLU A 247 -2.33 -11.46 3.60
CA GLU A 247 -2.28 -10.72 4.87
C GLU A 247 -3.59 -10.00 5.16
N GLU A 248 -4.23 -9.37 4.17
CA GLU A 248 -5.55 -8.74 4.32
C GLU A 248 -6.62 -9.75 4.79
N VAL A 249 -6.61 -10.96 4.20
CA VAL A 249 -7.52 -12.02 4.61
C VAL A 249 -7.21 -12.48 6.04
N LEU A 250 -5.95 -12.69 6.38
CA LEU A 250 -5.53 -13.13 7.71
C LEU A 250 -5.85 -12.08 8.78
N ALA A 251 -5.67 -10.79 8.48
CA ALA A 251 -6.00 -9.68 9.38
C ALA A 251 -7.52 -9.54 9.63
N SER A 252 -8.37 -10.16 8.81
CA SER A 252 -9.82 -10.22 9.04
C SER A 252 -10.23 -11.30 10.05
N HIS A 253 -9.31 -12.16 10.49
CA HIS A 253 -9.57 -13.15 11.51
C HIS A 253 -9.71 -12.49 12.90
N PRO A 254 -10.77 -12.77 13.68
CA PRO A 254 -11.06 -12.05 14.94
C PRO A 254 -9.92 -12.06 15.97
N ASP A 255 -9.14 -13.13 15.99
CA ASP A 255 -8.06 -13.33 16.96
C ASP A 255 -6.69 -12.81 16.50
N VAL A 256 -6.55 -12.35 15.25
CA VAL A 256 -5.28 -11.89 14.69
C VAL A 256 -5.17 -10.37 14.83
N ALA A 257 -4.13 -9.89 15.50
CA ALA A 257 -3.85 -8.46 15.68
C ALA A 257 -2.96 -7.90 14.56
N GLU A 258 -1.95 -8.67 14.16
CA GLU A 258 -1.09 -8.38 13.02
C GLU A 258 -0.60 -9.67 12.38
N CYS A 259 -0.22 -9.62 11.11
CA CYS A 259 0.35 -10.76 10.43
C CYS A 259 1.36 -10.35 9.36
N ALA A 260 2.15 -11.33 8.92
CA ALA A 260 2.99 -11.22 7.74
C ALA A 260 2.90 -12.53 6.95
N VAL A 261 2.94 -12.45 5.62
CA VAL A 261 3.07 -13.61 4.74
C VAL A 261 4.34 -13.45 3.92
N ILE A 262 5.13 -14.52 3.85
CA ILE A 262 6.35 -14.58 3.03
C ILE A 262 6.29 -15.77 2.08
N GLY A 263 7.01 -15.72 0.97
CA GLY A 263 7.24 -16.87 0.10
C GLY A 263 8.55 -17.56 0.44
N VAL A 264 8.48 -18.77 0.98
CA VAL A 264 9.64 -19.62 1.24
C VAL A 264 9.91 -20.53 0.05
N SER A 265 11.17 -20.93 -0.16
CA SER A 265 11.55 -21.81 -1.26
C SER A 265 10.91 -23.20 -1.14
N ASP A 266 10.38 -23.71 -2.24
CA ASP A 266 9.82 -25.07 -2.33
C ASP A 266 10.31 -25.78 -3.60
N SER A 267 10.85 -26.98 -3.44
CA SER A 267 11.47 -27.73 -4.54
C SER A 267 10.50 -28.14 -5.66
N LEU A 268 9.19 -28.18 -5.39
CA LEU A 268 8.17 -28.61 -6.36
C LEU A 268 7.43 -27.42 -6.97
N LYS A 269 7.16 -26.38 -6.18
CA LYS A 269 6.30 -25.26 -6.54
C LYS A 269 7.06 -23.95 -6.72
N GLY A 270 8.37 -23.93 -6.57
CA GLY A 270 9.17 -22.71 -6.58
C GLY A 270 9.11 -22.00 -5.24
N GLN A 271 7.94 -21.51 -4.87
CA GLN A 271 7.68 -20.95 -3.54
C GLN A 271 6.40 -21.51 -2.91
N LEU A 272 6.31 -21.38 -1.58
CA LEU A 272 5.09 -21.59 -0.81
C LEU A 272 4.87 -20.40 0.14
N PRO A 273 3.62 -19.95 0.32
CA PRO A 273 3.34 -18.93 1.32
C PRO A 273 3.37 -19.51 2.73
N VAL A 274 4.01 -18.79 3.65
CA VAL A 274 4.01 -19.04 5.10
C VAL A 274 3.49 -17.81 5.81
N GLY A 275 2.43 -17.98 6.60
CA GLY A 275 1.87 -16.91 7.43
C GLY A 275 2.44 -16.89 8.85
N PHE A 276 2.71 -15.70 9.36
CA PHE A 276 3.09 -15.43 10.74
C PHE A 276 1.98 -14.61 11.37
N LEU A 277 1.41 -15.11 12.47
CA LEU A 277 0.24 -14.54 13.12
C LEU A 277 0.63 -14.04 14.52
N CYS A 278 0.38 -12.77 14.80
CA CYS A 278 0.42 -12.24 16.15
C CYS A 278 -1.01 -12.08 16.65
N LEU A 279 -1.31 -12.72 17.77
CA LEU A 279 -2.67 -12.76 18.29
C LEU A 279 -3.00 -11.50 19.09
N THR A 280 -4.28 -11.17 19.14
CA THR A 280 -4.81 -10.13 20.02
C THR A 280 -4.53 -10.51 21.48
N LYS A 281 -4.12 -9.53 22.28
CA LYS A 281 -3.84 -9.74 23.71
C LYS A 281 -5.05 -10.32 24.43
N GLY A 282 -4.85 -11.43 25.15
CA GLY A 282 -5.92 -12.13 25.88
C GLY A 282 -6.60 -13.24 25.08
N VAL A 283 -6.16 -13.53 23.86
CA VAL A 283 -6.51 -14.75 23.15
C VAL A 283 -5.68 -15.90 23.71
N ASP A 284 -6.33 -16.81 24.45
CA ASP A 284 -5.71 -18.03 25.02
C ASP A 284 -6.13 -19.32 24.27
N ARG A 285 -6.70 -19.17 23.06
CA ARG A 285 -7.11 -20.32 22.23
C ARG A 285 -5.88 -21.11 21.74
N PRO A 286 -6.04 -22.43 21.51
CA PRO A 286 -4.96 -23.25 20.93
C PRO A 286 -4.47 -22.67 19.59
N HIS A 287 -3.15 -22.51 19.45
CA HIS A 287 -2.54 -21.91 18.26
C HIS A 287 -2.78 -22.75 16.98
N ASP A 288 -2.89 -24.06 17.10
CA ASP A 288 -3.20 -24.98 16.01
C ASP A 288 -4.63 -24.80 15.48
N GLU A 289 -5.58 -24.49 16.36
CA GLU A 289 -6.96 -24.16 15.99
C GLU A 289 -7.00 -22.86 15.17
N ILE A 290 -6.35 -21.80 15.65
CA ILE A 290 -6.31 -20.50 14.95
C ILE A 290 -5.60 -20.62 13.61
N THR A 291 -4.45 -21.30 13.55
CA THR A 291 -3.71 -21.47 12.29
C THR A 291 -4.52 -22.27 11.27
N ALA A 292 -5.26 -23.30 11.68
CA ALA A 292 -6.16 -24.05 10.81
C ALA A 292 -7.33 -23.18 10.29
N GLU A 293 -7.90 -22.33 11.14
CA GLU A 293 -8.95 -21.37 10.77
C GLU A 293 -8.42 -20.34 9.75
N CYS A 294 -7.25 -19.76 9.99
CA CYS A 294 -6.59 -18.85 9.06
C CYS A 294 -6.27 -19.50 7.70
N VAL A 295 -5.79 -20.74 7.70
CA VAL A 295 -5.53 -21.50 6.46
C VAL A 295 -6.82 -21.70 5.67
N LYS A 296 -7.90 -22.09 6.36
CA LYS A 296 -9.21 -22.22 5.74
C LYS A 296 -9.73 -20.88 5.22
N LEU A 297 -9.54 -19.79 5.96
CA LEU A 297 -10.00 -18.45 5.60
C LEU A 297 -9.36 -17.96 4.30
N VAL A 298 -8.04 -18.13 4.16
CA VAL A 298 -7.31 -17.81 2.91
C VAL A 298 -7.82 -18.66 1.75
N ARG A 299 -8.05 -19.97 1.98
CA ARG A 299 -8.62 -20.86 0.97
C ARG A 299 -10.03 -20.44 0.55
N ASP A 300 -10.86 -20.00 1.47
CA ASP A 300 -12.26 -19.62 1.20
C ASP A 300 -12.37 -18.25 0.51
N LYS A 301 -11.47 -17.31 0.82
CA LYS A 301 -11.48 -15.93 0.27
C LYS A 301 -10.68 -15.75 -1.01
N ILE A 302 -9.49 -16.33 -1.10
CA ILE A 302 -8.61 -16.21 -2.28
C ILE A 302 -8.77 -17.43 -3.20
N GLY A 303 -9.01 -18.61 -2.61
CA GLY A 303 -9.21 -19.85 -3.34
C GLY A 303 -8.09 -20.86 -3.14
N PRO A 304 -8.30 -22.12 -3.59
CA PRO A 304 -7.29 -23.18 -3.50
C PRO A 304 -5.97 -22.86 -4.21
N VAL A 305 -5.98 -21.96 -5.20
CA VAL A 305 -4.81 -21.53 -5.98
C VAL A 305 -3.74 -20.85 -5.12
N ALA A 306 -4.14 -20.22 -4.00
CA ALA A 306 -3.21 -19.59 -3.07
C ALA A 306 -2.20 -20.59 -2.47
N ALA A 307 -2.55 -21.88 -2.45
CA ALA A 307 -1.79 -22.97 -1.84
C ALA A 307 -1.30 -22.68 -0.41
N PHE A 308 -1.99 -21.79 0.31
CA PHE A 308 -1.69 -21.41 1.67
C PHE A 308 -2.04 -22.57 2.61
N LYS A 309 -1.01 -23.19 3.19
CA LYS A 309 -1.12 -24.37 4.07
C LYS A 309 -0.32 -24.25 5.36
N LEU A 310 0.57 -23.25 5.44
CA LEU A 310 1.52 -23.09 6.52
C LEU A 310 1.26 -21.76 7.21
N ALA A 311 0.94 -21.82 8.49
CA ALA A 311 0.82 -20.65 9.35
C ALA A 311 1.39 -20.97 10.73
N VAL A 312 2.01 -19.99 11.36
CA VAL A 312 2.57 -20.10 12.71
C VAL A 312 2.18 -18.89 13.54
N VAL A 313 1.98 -19.11 14.84
CA VAL A 313 1.76 -18.02 15.79
C VAL A 313 3.10 -17.58 16.36
N VAL A 314 3.34 -16.27 16.36
CA VAL A 314 4.55 -15.64 16.90
C VAL A 314 4.19 -14.50 17.84
N GLY A 315 5.04 -14.23 18.83
CA GLY A 315 4.78 -13.17 19.81
C GLY A 315 4.81 -11.77 19.20
N ARG A 316 5.66 -11.57 18.19
CA ARG A 316 5.88 -10.28 17.50
C ARG A 316 6.61 -10.48 16.17
N LEU A 317 6.44 -9.54 15.25
CA LEU A 317 7.14 -9.52 13.96
C LEU A 317 8.36 -8.59 13.98
N PRO A 318 9.46 -8.94 13.28
CA PRO A 318 10.66 -8.11 13.24
C PRO A 318 10.41 -6.87 12.40
N LYS A 319 10.63 -5.68 12.97
CA LYS A 319 10.29 -4.41 12.31
C LYS A 319 11.48 -3.45 12.29
N THR A 320 11.45 -2.51 11.35
CA THR A 320 12.31 -1.32 11.41
C THR A 320 11.80 -0.37 12.49
N ARG A 321 12.63 0.60 12.91
CA ARG A 321 12.17 1.73 13.77
C ARG A 321 10.99 2.52 13.21
N SER A 322 10.72 2.45 11.91
CA SER A 322 9.56 3.06 11.25
C SER A 322 8.34 2.14 11.18
N GLY A 323 8.40 0.93 11.74
CA GLY A 323 7.31 -0.04 11.76
C GLY A 323 7.21 -0.97 10.54
N LYS A 324 8.15 -0.89 9.58
CA LYS A 324 8.14 -1.77 8.40
C LYS A 324 8.57 -3.19 8.80
N ILE A 325 7.76 -4.20 8.50
CA ILE A 325 8.09 -5.61 8.71
C ILE A 325 9.25 -6.03 7.80
N LEU A 326 10.23 -6.75 8.36
CA LEU A 326 11.46 -7.18 7.68
C LEU A 326 11.27 -8.50 6.90
N ARG A 327 10.30 -8.55 5.97
CA ARG A 327 9.94 -9.77 5.21
C ARG A 327 11.13 -10.43 4.50
N ALA A 328 11.96 -9.64 3.81
CA ALA A 328 13.14 -10.16 3.11
C ALA A 328 14.14 -10.85 4.06
N THR A 329 14.26 -10.40 5.31
CA THR A 329 15.07 -11.06 6.32
C THR A 329 14.43 -12.36 6.79
N MET A 330 13.10 -12.38 6.97
CA MET A 330 12.36 -13.59 7.33
C MET A 330 12.43 -14.67 6.23
N VAL A 331 12.39 -14.28 4.94
CA VAL A 331 12.58 -15.20 3.80
C VAL A 331 13.94 -15.88 3.87
N LYS A 332 15.02 -15.09 3.95
CA LYS A 332 16.38 -15.63 4.05
C LYS A 332 16.56 -16.54 5.26
N LEU A 333 15.96 -16.17 6.38
CA LEU A 333 15.96 -16.99 7.59
C LEU A 333 15.26 -18.35 7.37
N ALA A 334 14.10 -18.35 6.72
CA ALA A 334 13.35 -19.57 6.41
C ALA A 334 14.09 -20.48 5.43
N ASP A 335 14.73 -19.89 4.42
CA ASP A 335 15.49 -20.60 3.38
C ASP A 335 16.90 -21.02 3.84
N GLY A 336 17.31 -20.63 5.05
CA GLY A 336 18.65 -20.95 5.59
C GLY A 336 19.79 -20.17 4.93
N GLU A 337 19.49 -19.04 4.30
CA GLU A 337 20.47 -18.19 3.62
C GLU A 337 21.18 -17.22 4.58
N GLU A 338 22.42 -16.85 4.25
CA GLU A 338 23.11 -15.77 4.96
C GLU A 338 22.43 -14.42 4.72
N PHE A 339 22.22 -13.67 5.80
CA PHE A 339 21.73 -12.29 5.75
C PHE A 339 22.51 -11.39 6.70
N LYS A 340 22.55 -10.10 6.34
CA LYS A 340 23.09 -9.07 7.23
C LYS A 340 21.97 -8.58 8.15
N LEU A 341 22.28 -8.49 9.45
CA LEU A 341 21.34 -7.93 10.42
C LEU A 341 20.96 -6.49 10.00
N PRO A 342 19.67 -6.18 9.80
CA PRO A 342 19.25 -4.83 9.46
C PRO A 342 19.62 -3.84 10.57
N ALA A 343 20.39 -2.80 10.26
CA ALA A 343 20.88 -1.83 11.25
C ALA A 343 19.75 -1.03 11.94
N THR A 344 18.55 -1.03 11.36
CA THR A 344 17.37 -0.32 11.84
C THR A 344 16.33 -1.24 12.46
N ILE A 345 16.64 -2.53 12.70
CA ILE A 345 15.76 -3.43 13.42
C ILE A 345 15.48 -2.90 14.84
N ASP A 346 14.26 -3.09 15.31
CA ASP A 346 13.82 -2.70 16.64
C ASP A 346 14.44 -3.58 17.74
N ASP A 347 14.29 -4.90 17.62
CA ASP A 347 14.85 -5.89 18.52
C ASP A 347 15.40 -7.10 17.74
N PRO A 348 16.73 -7.27 17.68
CA PRO A 348 17.35 -8.41 17.01
C PRO A 348 16.89 -9.78 17.53
N ALA A 349 16.49 -9.89 18.80
CA ALA A 349 16.07 -11.16 19.40
C ALA A 349 14.80 -11.73 18.74
N ILE A 350 13.99 -10.86 18.10
CA ILE A 350 12.81 -11.30 17.36
C ILE A 350 13.19 -12.27 16.25
N LEU A 351 14.36 -12.11 15.62
CA LEU A 351 14.78 -13.02 14.56
C LEU A 351 15.04 -14.44 15.08
N ASP A 352 15.44 -14.60 16.34
CA ASP A 352 15.58 -15.91 16.97
C ASP A 352 14.20 -16.52 17.28
N GLU A 353 13.25 -15.72 17.77
CA GLU A 353 11.85 -16.14 17.98
C GLU A 353 11.21 -16.61 16.66
N ILE A 354 11.43 -15.88 15.56
CA ILE A 354 10.96 -16.25 14.22
C ILE A 354 11.63 -17.55 13.75
N ARG A 355 12.93 -17.74 14.03
CA ARG A 355 13.66 -18.97 13.71
C ARG A 355 13.05 -20.18 14.42
N ASP A 356 12.75 -20.05 15.72
CA ASP A 356 12.14 -21.11 16.50
C ASP A 356 10.75 -21.50 15.97
N ALA A 357 9.95 -20.50 15.59
CA ALA A 357 8.65 -20.73 14.95
C ALA A 357 8.79 -21.45 13.60
N LEU A 358 9.76 -21.04 12.77
CA LEU A 358 10.06 -21.69 11.48
C LEU A 358 10.54 -23.13 11.65
N ASN A 359 11.38 -23.41 12.64
CA ASN A 359 11.81 -24.76 13.00
C ASN A 359 10.62 -25.68 13.32
N GLY A 360 9.62 -25.16 14.03
CA GLY A 360 8.38 -25.87 14.36
C GLY A 360 7.58 -26.36 13.15
N ILE A 361 7.72 -25.68 12.00
CA ILE A 361 7.08 -26.07 10.73
C ILE A 361 8.06 -26.63 9.69
N GLY A 362 9.29 -26.94 10.10
CA GLY A 362 10.28 -27.65 9.29
C GLY A 362 11.17 -26.79 8.40
N TYR A 363 11.15 -25.46 8.55
CA TYR A 363 12.03 -24.51 7.86
C TYR A 363 13.18 -24.06 8.77
N ALA A 364 14.13 -23.26 8.24
CA ALA A 364 15.26 -22.70 8.99
C ALA A 364 16.17 -23.75 9.69
N ARG A 365 16.28 -24.96 9.12
CA ARG A 365 17.17 -26.02 9.62
C ARG A 365 18.63 -25.66 9.35
N GLY A 366 19.27 -25.00 10.32
CA GLY A 366 20.69 -24.69 10.38
C GLY A 366 21.28 -25.13 11.70
#